data_AF-A0A962DZJ0-F1
#
_entry.id   AF-A0A962DZJ0-F1
#
_cell.length_a   1.000
_cell.length_b   1.000
_cell.length_c   1.000
_cell.angle_alpha   90.00
_cell.angle_beta   90.00
_cell.angle_gamma   90.00
#
_symmetry.space_group_name_H-M   'P 1'
#
loop_
_entity.id
_entity.type
_entity.pdbx_description
1 polymer ?
#
loop_
_entity_poly.entity_id
_entity_poly.type
_entity_poly.pdbx_seq_one_letter_code
_entity_poly.pdbx_strand_id
1 'polypeptide(L)'
;YTPVSGPRLLVGDDAEAGSRRRLLVAAIEQRLESLGLSSAHLNFVDDAGAEAFSGTRWLPRFDWQFHWHNRGWPDFEAFLAALKPKKRKNIRQERAQVAAAGVHCEIRHGDELEDAEWRTLHRLYLSTFEAHGNHPALTEAFFRHLGRHMPRQVVAVLCRRAGRIIAAAFCLRSSDTLYGRY
;
A
#
# COMPACT_ATOMS: atom_id res chain seq x y z
N TYR A 1 -3.10 -6.69 -4.09
CA TYR A 1 -4.04 -6.14 -3.09
C TYR A 1 -3.25 -5.49 -1.98
N THR A 2 -3.33 -4.18 -1.73
CA THR A 2 -2.61 -3.59 -0.58
C THR A 2 -3.27 -4.01 0.74
N PRO A 3 -2.53 -4.56 1.73
CA PRO A 3 -3.08 -5.05 2.99
C PRO A 3 -3.41 -3.87 3.91
N VAL A 4 -4.39 -3.07 3.52
CA VAL A 4 -4.87 -1.92 4.29
C VAL A 4 -6.22 -2.28 4.84
N SER A 5 -6.33 -2.42 6.16
CA SER A 5 -7.62 -2.60 6.82
C SER A 5 -8.50 -1.35 6.64
N GLY A 6 -9.79 -1.54 6.42
CA GLY A 6 -10.73 -0.44 6.30
C GLY A 6 -12.16 -0.87 5.99
N PRO A 7 -13.08 0.08 5.82
CA PRO A 7 -14.50 -0.23 5.64
C PRO A 7 -14.71 -0.90 4.28
N ARG A 8 -15.02 -2.20 4.29
CA ARG A 8 -15.41 -2.95 3.08
C ARG A 8 -16.93 -3.00 2.89
N LEU A 9 -17.66 -2.93 4.00
CA LEU A 9 -19.11 -2.84 4.04
C LEU A 9 -19.49 -1.37 4.24
N LEU A 10 -19.73 -0.66 3.13
CA LEU A 10 -19.92 0.79 3.09
C LEU A 10 -21.33 1.18 3.56
N VAL A 11 -21.55 1.17 4.87
CA VAL A 11 -22.88 1.33 5.48
C VAL A 11 -23.07 2.63 6.27
N GLY A 12 -22.09 3.52 6.27
CA GLY A 12 -22.06 4.70 7.15
C GLY A 12 -21.75 4.35 8.61
N ASP A 13 -21.93 5.33 9.49
CA ASP A 13 -21.55 5.32 10.91
C ASP A 13 -22.70 5.63 11.87
N ASP A 14 -23.94 5.67 11.39
CA ASP A 14 -25.12 5.85 12.24
C ASP A 14 -25.50 4.58 13.04
N ALA A 15 -26.53 4.69 13.88
CA ALA A 15 -27.02 3.61 14.73
C ALA A 15 -27.46 2.35 13.95
N GLU A 16 -27.87 2.49 12.70
CA GLU A 16 -28.34 1.40 11.83
C GLU A 16 -27.20 0.73 11.05
N ALA A 17 -25.98 1.28 11.10
CA ALA A 17 -24.83 0.76 10.37
C ALA A 17 -24.59 -0.72 10.65
N GLY A 18 -24.69 -1.18 11.90
CA GLY A 18 -24.53 -2.59 12.26
C GLY A 18 -25.56 -3.51 11.59
N SER A 19 -26.83 -3.09 11.56
CA SER A 19 -27.92 -3.81 10.90
C SER A 19 -27.68 -3.89 9.38
N ARG A 20 -27.30 -2.76 8.76
CA ARG A 20 -26.98 -2.70 7.33
C ARG A 20 -25.77 -3.56 6.95
N ARG A 21 -24.75 -3.69 7.82
CA ARG A 21 -23.61 -4.59 7.55
C ARG A 21 -24.08 -6.03 7.44
N ARG A 22 -24.90 -6.51 8.39
CA ARG A 22 -25.46 -7.86 8.35
C ARG A 22 -26.34 -8.09 7.11
N LEU A 23 -27.13 -7.09 6.72
CA LEU A 23 -27.91 -7.16 5.49
C LEU A 23 -27.03 -7.31 4.25
N LEU A 24 -25.92 -6.55 4.16
CA LEU A 24 -24.96 -6.69 3.05
C LEU A 24 -24.30 -8.07 3.04
N VAL A 25 -23.96 -8.64 4.19
CA VAL A 25 -23.40 -10.01 4.27
C VAL A 25 -24.38 -11.02 3.69
N ALA A 26 -25.64 -10.99 4.12
CA ALA A 26 -26.69 -11.87 3.59
C ALA A 26 -26.90 -11.67 2.07
N ALA A 27 -26.88 -10.41 1.59
CA ALA A 27 -27.00 -10.10 0.18
C ALA A 27 -25.81 -10.66 -0.65
N ILE A 28 -24.59 -10.61 -0.12
CA ILE A 28 -23.42 -11.23 -0.76
C ILE A 28 -23.64 -12.75 -0.87
N GLU A 29 -24.08 -13.40 0.20
CA GLU A 29 -24.33 -14.84 0.21
C GLU A 29 -25.38 -15.28 -0.81
N GLN A 30 -26.53 -14.60 -0.83
CA GLN A 30 -27.59 -14.85 -1.81
C GLN A 30 -27.08 -14.62 -3.24
N ARG A 31 -26.26 -13.60 -3.45
CA ARG A 31 -25.70 -13.30 -4.77
C ARG A 31 -24.75 -14.40 -5.24
N LEU A 32 -23.91 -14.94 -4.36
CA LEU A 32 -23.01 -16.06 -4.69
C LEU A 32 -23.78 -17.29 -5.16
N GLU A 33 -24.86 -17.63 -4.46
CA GLU A 33 -25.73 -18.75 -4.81
C GLU A 33 -26.42 -18.52 -6.15
N SER A 34 -26.98 -17.32 -6.37
CA SER A 34 -27.63 -16.99 -7.65
C SER A 34 -26.70 -17.03 -8.85
N LEU A 35 -25.40 -16.82 -8.63
CA LEU A 35 -24.37 -16.83 -9.67
C LEU A 35 -23.66 -18.19 -9.80
N GLY A 36 -23.95 -19.16 -8.92
CA GLY A 36 -23.26 -20.45 -8.89
C GLY A 36 -21.76 -20.33 -8.58
N LEU A 37 -21.35 -19.32 -7.82
CA LEU A 37 -19.95 -19.10 -7.47
C LEU A 37 -19.54 -19.99 -6.29
N SER A 38 -18.34 -20.58 -6.36
CA SER A 38 -17.85 -21.51 -5.34
C SER A 38 -17.44 -20.86 -4.01
N SER A 39 -17.01 -19.59 -4.05
CA SER A 39 -16.55 -18.86 -2.86
C SER A 39 -16.55 -17.35 -3.06
N ALA A 40 -16.43 -16.63 -1.93
CA ALA A 40 -16.10 -15.22 -1.89
C ALA A 40 -15.06 -14.96 -0.80
N HIS A 41 -14.29 -13.89 -0.99
CA HIS A 41 -13.25 -13.48 -0.06
C HIS A 41 -13.33 -11.97 0.15
N LEU A 42 -13.49 -11.54 1.40
CA LEU A 42 -13.44 -10.14 1.79
C LEU A 42 -12.13 -9.89 2.56
N ASN A 43 -11.20 -9.20 1.91
CA ASN A 43 -9.85 -8.99 2.44
C ASN A 43 -9.75 -7.68 3.23
N PHE A 44 -9.09 -7.73 4.39
CA PHE A 44 -8.75 -6.59 5.25
C PHE A 44 -9.98 -5.76 5.64
N VAL A 45 -11.01 -6.44 6.14
CA VAL A 45 -12.14 -5.79 6.82
C VAL A 45 -11.67 -5.16 8.14
N ASP A 46 -12.34 -4.09 8.56
CA ASP A 46 -12.20 -3.55 9.91
C ASP A 46 -12.94 -4.40 10.95
N ASP A 47 -12.73 -4.13 12.23
CA ASP A 47 -13.32 -4.92 13.32
C ASP A 47 -14.86 -4.93 13.27
N ALA A 48 -15.47 -3.78 12.96
CA ALA A 48 -16.92 -3.66 12.79
C ALA A 48 -17.43 -4.49 11.59
N GLY A 49 -16.65 -4.56 10.51
CA GLY A 49 -16.91 -5.42 9.37
C GLY A 49 -16.76 -6.90 9.72
N ALA A 50 -15.70 -7.28 10.44
CA ALA A 50 -15.46 -8.66 10.87
C ALA A 50 -16.59 -9.18 11.78
N GLU A 51 -17.07 -8.37 12.71
CA GLU A 51 -18.17 -8.72 13.61
C GLU A 51 -19.46 -9.04 12.84
N ALA A 52 -19.70 -8.38 11.70
CA ALA A 52 -20.88 -8.65 10.87
C ALA A 52 -20.89 -10.06 10.25
N PHE A 53 -19.74 -10.75 10.21
CA PHE A 53 -19.61 -12.14 9.78
C PHE A 53 -19.64 -13.14 10.94
N SER A 54 -19.67 -12.67 12.19
CA SER A 54 -19.73 -13.53 13.37
C SER A 54 -20.99 -14.40 13.35
N GLY A 55 -20.83 -15.71 13.58
CA GLY A 55 -21.93 -16.68 13.55
C GLY A 55 -22.46 -17.04 12.15
N THR A 56 -21.82 -16.56 11.08
CA THR A 56 -22.15 -16.94 9.69
C THR A 56 -21.29 -18.11 9.20
N ARG A 57 -21.48 -18.54 7.94
CA ARG A 57 -20.66 -19.59 7.31
C ARG A 57 -19.25 -19.12 6.89
N TRP A 58 -18.94 -17.84 7.05
CA TRP A 58 -17.67 -17.27 6.65
C TRP A 58 -16.56 -17.67 7.62
N LEU A 59 -15.37 -17.97 7.08
CA LEU A 59 -14.21 -18.36 7.86
C LEU A 59 -13.27 -17.17 8.06
N PRO A 60 -12.95 -16.78 9.31
CA PRO A 60 -11.99 -15.71 9.55
C PRO A 60 -10.57 -16.16 9.15
N ARG A 61 -9.84 -15.28 8.47
CA ARG A 61 -8.42 -15.46 8.15
C ARG A 61 -7.62 -14.30 8.71
N PHE A 62 -6.60 -14.63 9.51
CA PHE A 62 -5.70 -13.67 10.13
C PHE A 62 -4.38 -13.58 9.37
N ASP A 63 -3.76 -12.39 9.40
CA ASP A 63 -2.44 -12.13 8.84
C ASP A 63 -1.71 -11.10 9.72
N TRP A 64 -0.39 -11.05 9.63
CA TRP A 64 0.43 -10.11 10.39
C TRP A 64 0.82 -8.91 9.54
N GLN A 65 0.61 -7.72 10.09
CA GLN A 65 1.06 -6.47 9.49
C GLN A 65 2.07 -5.78 10.40
N PHE A 66 3.14 -5.27 9.81
CA PHE A 66 4.13 -4.47 10.52
C PHE A 66 3.88 -3.00 10.22
N HIS A 67 3.57 -2.23 11.26
CA HIS A 67 3.30 -0.81 11.13
C HIS A 67 4.47 -0.02 11.71
N TRP A 68 5.02 0.89 10.91
CA TRP A 68 5.98 1.88 11.40
C TRP A 68 5.21 3.14 11.79
N HIS A 69 5.42 3.60 13.01
CA HIS A 69 4.80 4.83 13.53
C HIS A 69 5.87 5.85 13.84
N ASN A 70 5.70 7.07 13.33
CA ASN A 70 6.48 8.20 13.78
C ASN A 70 6.04 8.58 15.21
N ARG A 71 6.93 8.48 16.20
CA ARG A 71 6.64 8.85 17.60
C ARG A 71 6.88 10.35 17.88
N GLY A 72 6.66 11.20 16.88
CA GLY A 72 6.95 12.63 16.96
C GLY A 72 8.42 12.99 16.72
N TRP A 73 9.18 12.16 16.02
CA TRP A 73 10.54 12.51 15.61
C TRP A 73 10.49 13.60 14.54
N PRO A 74 11.18 14.75 14.75
CA PRO A 74 11.15 15.87 13.81
C PRO A 74 11.97 15.61 12.55
N ASP A 75 12.94 14.70 12.63
CA ASP A 75 13.84 14.37 11.54
C ASP A 75 14.33 12.92 11.62
N PHE A 76 15.11 12.53 10.62
CA PHE A 76 15.67 11.19 10.52
C PHE A 76 16.71 10.89 11.60
N GLU A 77 17.48 11.88 12.05
CA GLU A 77 18.50 11.67 13.08
C GLU A 77 17.88 11.41 14.45
N ALA A 78 16.79 12.09 14.79
CA ALA A 78 15.99 11.82 15.98
C ALA A 78 15.40 10.40 15.96
N PHE A 79 14.90 9.95 14.79
CA PHE A 79 14.48 8.56 14.61
C PHE A 79 15.65 7.58 14.84
N LEU A 80 16.81 7.83 14.24
CA LEU A 80 17.99 6.98 14.41
C LEU A 80 18.48 6.94 15.86
N ALA A 81 18.41 8.06 16.59
CA ALA A 81 18.80 8.16 17.98
C ALA A 81 17.96 7.24 18.89
N ALA A 82 16.68 7.03 18.55
CA ALA A 82 15.79 6.11 19.26
C ALA A 82 16.09 4.62 19.03
N LEU A 83 16.93 4.27 18.07
CA LEU A 83 17.29 2.88 17.77
C LEU A 83 18.48 2.37 18.60
N LYS A 84 18.53 1.05 18.80
CA LYS A 84 19.71 0.38 19.37
C LYS A 84 20.98 0.71 18.55
N PRO A 85 22.15 0.91 19.20
CA PRO A 85 23.37 1.36 18.52
C PRO A 85 23.75 0.56 17.27
N LYS A 86 23.62 -0.77 17.31
CA LYS A 86 23.88 -1.65 16.15
C LYS A 86 22.96 -1.34 14.96
N LYS A 87 21.65 -1.18 15.19
CA LYS A 87 20.68 -0.88 14.13
C LYS A 87 20.90 0.52 13.55
N ARG A 88 21.14 1.52 14.40
CA ARG A 88 21.53 2.87 13.97
C ARG A 88 22.78 2.87 13.09
N LYS A 89 23.84 2.16 13.51
CA LYS A 89 25.09 2.04 12.75
C LYS A 89 24.87 1.40 11.38
N ASN A 90 24.12 0.30 11.32
CA ASN A 90 23.83 -0.40 10.07
C ASN A 90 23.08 0.50 9.07
N ILE A 91 22.02 1.18 9.50
CA ILE A 91 21.24 2.06 8.62
C ILE A 91 22.11 3.20 8.07
N ARG A 92 22.95 3.82 8.89
CA ARG A 92 23.87 4.86 8.43
C ARG A 92 24.86 4.32 7.41
N GLN A 93 25.40 3.12 7.64
CA GLN A 93 26.35 2.48 6.73
C GLN A 93 25.70 2.13 5.38
N GLU A 94 24.51 1.53 5.38
CA GLU A 94 23.77 1.20 4.15
C GLU A 94 23.46 2.46 3.33
N ARG A 95 23.02 3.54 3.99
CA ARG A 95 22.77 4.82 3.31
C ARG A 95 24.04 5.45 2.74
N ALA A 96 25.15 5.39 3.49
CA ALA A 96 26.44 5.89 3.01
C ALA A 96 26.94 5.10 1.79
N GLN A 97 26.72 3.78 1.74
CA GLN A 97 27.07 2.96 0.57
C GLN A 97 26.24 3.33 -0.67
N VAL A 98 24.94 3.57 -0.51
CA VAL A 98 24.07 4.02 -1.60
C VAL A 98 24.55 5.37 -2.16
N ALA A 99 24.88 6.32 -1.27
CA ALA A 99 25.42 7.62 -1.68
C ALA A 99 26.79 7.49 -2.36
N ALA A 100 27.70 6.68 -1.81
CA ALA A 100 29.02 6.42 -2.39
C ALA A 100 28.94 5.74 -3.76
N ALA A 101 27.88 4.97 -4.02
CA ALA A 101 27.59 4.38 -5.33
C ALA A 101 27.01 5.40 -6.34
N GLY A 102 26.93 6.68 -5.99
CA GLY A 102 26.41 7.75 -6.84
C GLY A 102 24.89 7.69 -7.03
N VAL A 103 24.17 7.05 -6.10
CA VAL A 103 22.71 6.94 -6.15
C VAL A 103 22.08 8.08 -5.35
N HIS A 104 21.30 8.92 -6.02
CA HIS A 104 20.48 9.95 -5.40
C HIS A 104 19.03 9.51 -5.42
N CYS A 105 18.38 9.46 -4.26
CA CYS A 105 16.94 9.23 -4.18
C CYS A 105 16.19 10.55 -3.95
N GLU A 106 15.10 10.76 -4.67
CA GLU A 106 14.21 11.92 -4.59
C GLU A 106 12.76 11.46 -4.37
N ILE A 107 11.98 12.29 -3.68
CA ILE A 107 10.55 12.06 -3.48
C ILE A 107 9.80 12.98 -4.43
N ARG A 108 8.87 12.41 -5.20
CA ARG A 108 8.05 13.12 -6.18
C ARG A 108 6.58 12.76 -6.00
N HIS A 109 5.70 13.66 -6.41
CA HIS A 109 4.25 13.49 -6.38
C HIS A 109 3.66 13.23 -7.76
N GLY A 110 2.41 12.75 -7.82
CA GLY A 110 1.78 12.35 -9.07
C GLY A 110 1.73 13.44 -10.15
N ASP A 111 1.61 14.70 -9.74
CA ASP A 111 1.62 15.90 -10.59
C ASP A 111 3.02 16.35 -11.01
N GLU A 112 4.06 15.77 -10.41
CA GLU A 112 5.45 16.12 -10.68
C GLU A 112 6.12 15.14 -11.65
N LEU A 113 5.61 13.91 -11.79
CA LEU A 113 6.22 12.90 -12.64
C LEU A 113 5.98 13.14 -14.13
N GLU A 114 7.05 13.10 -14.91
CA GLU A 114 7.02 13.16 -16.37
C GLU A 114 6.62 11.81 -17.00
N ASP A 115 6.18 11.85 -18.26
CA ASP A 115 5.78 10.66 -19.01
C ASP A 115 6.88 9.60 -19.13
N ALA A 116 8.15 10.00 -19.17
CA ALA A 116 9.28 9.08 -19.19
C ALA A 116 9.53 8.41 -17.83
N GLU A 117 9.25 9.13 -16.74
CA GLU A 117 9.38 8.63 -15.37
C GLU A 117 8.29 7.59 -15.08
N TRP A 118 7.03 7.85 -15.48
CA TRP A 118 5.94 6.88 -15.39
C TRP A 118 6.24 5.56 -16.09
N ARG A 119 6.74 5.62 -17.34
CA ARG A 119 7.15 4.44 -18.10
C ARG A 119 8.26 3.67 -17.38
N THR A 120 9.22 4.40 -16.80
CA THR A 120 10.33 3.77 -16.08
C THR A 120 9.89 3.13 -14.77
N LEU A 121 9.01 3.78 -14.01
CA LEU A 121 8.41 3.24 -12.80
C LEU A 121 7.65 1.94 -13.12
N HIS A 122 6.79 1.95 -14.15
CA HIS A 122 6.07 0.75 -14.56
C HIS A 122 7.01 -0.38 -15.01
N ARG A 123 8.08 -0.08 -15.75
CA ARG A 123 9.09 -1.08 -16.12
C ARG A 123 9.80 -1.68 -14.90
N LEU A 124 10.12 -0.86 -13.90
CA LEU A 124 10.74 -1.34 -12.66
C LEU A 124 9.77 -2.23 -11.89
N TYR A 125 8.50 -1.84 -11.80
CA TYR A 125 7.43 -2.66 -11.25
C TYR A 125 7.38 -4.03 -11.94
N LEU A 126 7.31 -4.07 -13.28
CA LEU A 126 7.29 -5.33 -14.05
C LEU A 126 8.51 -6.21 -13.76
N SER A 127 9.71 -5.62 -13.68
CA SER A 127 10.96 -6.36 -13.43
C SER A 127 10.97 -7.11 -12.10
N THR A 128 10.30 -6.57 -11.06
CA THR A 128 10.15 -7.26 -9.78
C THR A 128 9.29 -8.52 -9.92
N PHE A 129 8.24 -8.47 -10.74
CA PHE A 129 7.38 -9.62 -10.99
C PHE A 129 8.08 -10.69 -11.85
N GLU A 130 8.84 -10.27 -12.87
CA GLU A 130 9.67 -11.15 -13.69
C GLU A 130 10.71 -11.90 -12.84
N ALA A 131 11.35 -11.21 -11.89
CA ALA A 131 12.36 -11.81 -11.01
C ALA A 131 11.80 -12.81 -9.98
N HIS A 132 10.54 -12.65 -9.57
CA HIS A 132 9.94 -13.41 -8.46
C HIS A 132 8.75 -14.30 -8.85
N GLY A 133 8.43 -14.40 -10.15
CA GLY A 133 7.49 -15.40 -10.67
C GLY A 133 6.01 -15.12 -10.38
N ASN A 134 5.62 -13.86 -10.18
CA ASN A 134 4.21 -13.46 -9.96
C ASN A 134 3.65 -12.73 -11.18
N HIS A 135 2.32 -12.58 -11.25
CA HIS A 135 1.66 -11.81 -12.31
C HIS A 135 1.50 -10.31 -11.93
N PRO A 136 1.95 -9.37 -12.78
CA PRO A 136 1.75 -7.95 -12.54
C PRO A 136 0.26 -7.58 -12.71
N ALA A 137 -0.37 -7.15 -11.62
CA ALA A 137 -1.79 -6.79 -11.61
C ALA A 137 -2.08 -5.34 -12.06
N LEU A 138 -1.07 -4.47 -12.07
CA LEU A 138 -1.24 -3.04 -12.33
C LEU A 138 -0.63 -2.66 -13.68
N THR A 139 -1.34 -1.81 -14.43
CA THR A 139 -0.89 -1.31 -15.73
C THR A 139 -0.27 0.08 -15.59
N GLU A 140 0.53 0.50 -16.57
CA GLU A 140 1.01 1.89 -16.65
C GLU A 140 -0.14 2.90 -16.61
N ALA A 141 -1.23 2.62 -17.33
CA ALA A 141 -2.42 3.47 -17.36
C ALA A 141 -3.03 3.64 -15.96
N PHE A 142 -3.03 2.60 -15.12
CA PHE A 142 -3.47 2.68 -13.73
C PHE A 142 -2.59 3.64 -12.90
N PHE A 143 -1.27 3.49 -12.97
CA PHE A 143 -0.34 4.36 -12.23
C PHE A 143 -0.51 5.84 -12.65
N ARG A 144 -0.58 6.10 -13.96
CA ARG A 144 -0.82 7.45 -14.50
C ARG A 144 -2.18 8.00 -14.11
N HIS A 145 -3.22 7.16 -14.10
CA HIS A 145 -4.56 7.57 -13.68
C HIS A 145 -4.53 8.08 -12.24
N LEU A 146 -3.88 7.36 -11.33
CA LEU A 146 -3.69 7.81 -9.94
C LEU A 146 -2.88 9.10 -9.86
N GLY A 147 -1.80 9.20 -10.64
CA GLY A 147 -0.98 10.42 -10.68
C GLY A 147 -1.78 11.67 -11.05
N ARG A 148 -2.74 11.54 -11.97
CA ARG A 148 -3.61 12.65 -12.41
C ARG A 148 -4.75 12.98 -11.45
N HIS A 149 -5.41 11.96 -10.90
CA HIS A 149 -6.64 12.15 -10.11
C HIS A 149 -6.37 12.24 -8.60
N MET A 150 -5.20 11.81 -8.15
CA MET A 150 -4.79 11.83 -6.74
C MET A 150 -3.33 12.31 -6.60
N PRO A 151 -2.96 13.46 -7.20
CA PRO A 151 -1.57 13.84 -7.41
C PRO A 151 -0.77 13.92 -6.12
N ARG A 152 -1.34 14.53 -5.07
CA ARG A 152 -0.67 14.68 -3.77
C ARG A 152 -0.79 13.45 -2.87
N GLN A 153 -1.67 12.50 -3.19
CA GLN A 153 -1.74 11.22 -2.48
C GLN A 153 -0.77 10.21 -3.08
N VAL A 154 -0.38 10.35 -4.36
CA VAL A 154 0.73 9.60 -4.92
C VAL A 154 2.05 10.13 -4.36
N VAL A 155 2.88 9.22 -3.87
CA VAL A 155 4.25 9.48 -3.44
C VAL A 155 5.15 8.46 -4.12
N ALA A 156 6.00 8.91 -5.04
CA ALA A 156 7.00 8.11 -5.70
C ALA A 156 8.38 8.43 -5.14
N VAL A 157 9.15 7.41 -4.77
CA VAL A 157 10.57 7.56 -4.46
C VAL A 157 11.35 7.10 -5.68
N LEU A 158 12.08 7.98 -6.34
CA LEU A 158 12.89 7.66 -7.52
C LEU A 158 14.37 7.67 -7.13
N CYS A 159 15.10 6.61 -7.43
CA CYS A 159 16.55 6.56 -7.20
C CYS A 159 17.30 6.58 -8.52
N ARG A 160 18.12 7.63 -8.70
CA ARG A 160 18.87 7.92 -9.91
C ARG A 160 20.36 7.65 -9.74
N ARG A 161 20.99 7.10 -10.77
CA ARG A 161 22.45 7.00 -10.90
C ARG A 161 22.86 7.42 -12.31
N ALA A 162 23.79 8.36 -12.42
CA ALA A 162 24.19 8.96 -13.70
C ALA A 162 22.98 9.43 -14.54
N GLY A 163 22.03 10.12 -13.90
CA GLY A 163 20.81 10.65 -14.53
C GLY A 163 19.70 9.61 -14.81
N ARG A 164 19.98 8.31 -14.71
CA ARG A 164 19.02 7.24 -15.00
C ARG A 164 18.32 6.75 -13.75
N ILE A 165 16.99 6.62 -13.78
CA ILE A 165 16.24 5.96 -12.71
C ILE A 165 16.56 4.46 -12.75
N ILE A 166 17.08 3.93 -11.64
CA ILE A 166 17.48 2.52 -11.48
C ILE A 166 16.62 1.76 -10.49
N ALA A 167 15.91 2.47 -9.61
CA ALA A 167 14.97 1.91 -8.65
C ALA A 167 13.88 2.93 -8.38
N ALA A 168 12.69 2.43 -8.04
CA ALA A 168 11.55 3.24 -7.68
C ALA A 168 10.72 2.54 -6.61
N ALA A 169 9.99 3.32 -5.83
CA ALA A 169 8.90 2.85 -4.99
C ALA A 169 7.68 3.74 -5.21
N PHE A 170 6.50 3.14 -5.24
CA PHE A 170 5.20 3.80 -5.38
C PHE A 170 4.36 3.55 -4.13
N CYS A 171 4.00 4.66 -3.48
CA CYS A 171 3.21 4.69 -2.27
C CYS A 171 1.96 5.55 -2.46
N LEU A 172 0.94 5.24 -1.67
CA LEU A 172 -0.26 6.07 -1.52
C LEU A 172 -0.28 6.69 -0.13
N ARG A 173 -0.79 7.91 -0.01
CA ARG A 173 -0.83 8.67 1.24
C ARG A 173 -2.26 9.12 1.56
N SER A 174 -2.68 8.91 2.80
CA SER A 174 -3.86 9.55 3.42
C SER A 174 -3.45 10.82 4.17
N SER A 175 -4.35 11.39 4.97
CA SER A 175 -4.04 12.51 5.87
C SER A 175 -2.99 12.17 6.94
N ASP A 176 -2.84 10.89 7.30
CA ASP A 176 -2.06 10.45 8.46
C ASP A 176 -1.14 9.24 8.20
N THR A 177 -1.32 8.56 7.07
CA THR A 177 -0.70 7.24 6.82
C THR A 177 -0.09 7.18 5.42
N LEU A 178 1.07 6.53 5.31
CA LEU A 178 1.71 6.18 4.05
C LEU A 178 1.63 4.68 3.82
N TYR A 179 1.01 4.27 2.72
CA TYR A 179 0.84 2.89 2.30
C TYR A 179 1.86 2.56 1.20
N GLY A 180 2.90 1.80 1.56
CA GLY A 180 3.90 1.31 0.60
C GLY A 180 3.56 -0.07 0.07
N ARG A 181 3.76 -0.30 -1.23
CA ARG A 181 3.62 -1.65 -1.81
C ARG A 181 4.34 -1.92 -3.13
N TYR A 182 4.37 -0.94 -4.04
CA TYR A 182 4.76 -1.17 -5.44
C TYR A 182 6.06 -0.47 -5.80
#